data_AF-A0A6I3HAL9-F1
#
_entry.id   AF-A0A6I3HAL9-F1
#
_cell.length_a   1.000
_cell.length_b   1.000
_cell.length_c   1.000
_cell.angle_alpha   90.00
_cell.angle_beta   90.00
_cell.angle_gamma   90.00
#
_symmetry.space_group_name_H-M   'P 1'
#
loop_
_entity.id
_entity.type
_entity.pdbx_description
1 polymer ?
#
loop_
_entity_poly.entity_id
_entity_poly.type
_entity_poly.pdbx_seq_one_letter_code
_entity_poly.pdbx_strand_id
1 'polypeptide(L)'
;MALSDLLYGAYERRLAASVRGDRIPRHVGVILDGNRRWAKMLGENSDRGHQAGADKVAQFVTWCDEAGVEVVTLWMLSTDNLDRPEAELAPLIRIIEQTVTDLATTNKWRVNPVGALDLLPPQTAQLLKKAAEATSTLDGLIVNVAVGYGGRREITDAVRSLLSEHATRGTSIEELA
;
A
#
# COMPACT_ATOMS: atom_id res chain seq x y z
N MET A 1 30.74 4.21 11.74
CA MET A 1 29.61 4.98 12.28
C MET A 1 30.10 6.38 12.53
N ALA A 2 29.49 7.37 11.88
CA ALA A 2 29.81 8.77 12.12
C ALA A 2 29.22 9.21 13.46
N LEU A 3 29.81 10.23 14.10
CA LEU A 3 29.29 10.81 15.35
C LEU A 3 27.85 11.32 15.19
N SER A 4 27.50 11.76 13.98
CA SER A 4 26.14 12.13 13.59
C SER A 4 25.15 10.98 13.78
N ASP A 5 25.52 9.76 13.40
CA ASP A 5 24.63 8.59 13.45
C ASP A 5 24.32 8.21 14.90
N LEU A 6 25.32 8.34 15.78
CA LEU A 6 25.17 8.10 17.22
C LEU A 6 24.26 9.14 17.89
N LEU A 7 24.44 10.43 17.55
CA LEU A 7 23.59 11.51 18.05
C LEU A 7 22.16 11.36 17.56
N TYR A 8 21.98 11.03 16.28
CA TYR A 8 20.67 10.82 15.68
C TYR A 8 19.95 9.62 16.31
N GLY A 9 20.66 8.50 16.50
CA GLY A 9 20.08 7.32 17.17
C GLY A 9 19.77 7.54 18.66
N ALA A 10 20.47 8.45 19.35
CA ALA A 10 20.10 8.86 20.71
C ALA A 10 18.83 9.74 20.72
N TYR A 11 18.72 10.65 19.74
CA TYR A 11 17.54 11.50 19.54
C TYR A 11 16.29 10.68 19.21
N GLU A 12 16.37 9.74 18.26
CA GLU A 12 15.27 8.85 17.88
C GLU A 12 14.77 8.03 19.06
N ARG A 13 15.69 7.45 19.86
CA ARG A 13 15.33 6.70 21.07
C ARG A 13 14.60 7.56 22.09
N ARG A 14 15.04 8.81 22.29
CA ARG A 14 14.36 9.76 23.19
C ARG A 14 12.96 10.10 22.67
N LEU A 15 12.81 10.36 21.37
CA LEU A 15 11.53 10.68 20.77
C LEU A 15 10.56 9.48 20.87
N ALA A 16 11.02 8.28 20.53
CA ALA A 16 10.25 7.06 20.68
C ALA A 16 9.79 6.84 22.13
N ALA A 17 10.68 7.08 23.11
CA ALA A 17 10.33 6.99 24.52
C ALA A 17 9.30 8.04 24.95
N SER A 18 9.32 9.25 24.38
CA SER A 18 8.32 10.28 24.70
C SER A 18 6.92 9.98 24.15
N VAL A 19 6.81 9.15 23.11
CA VAL A 19 5.54 8.73 22.52
C VAL A 19 5.04 7.40 23.12
N ARG A 20 5.93 6.62 23.77
CA ARG A 20 5.56 5.39 24.51
C ARG A 20 4.67 5.75 25.71
N GLY A 21 3.36 5.61 25.53
CA GLY A 21 2.34 5.94 26.53
C GLY A 21 1.17 6.74 25.96
N ASP A 22 1.37 7.36 24.79
CA ASP A 22 0.29 7.96 24.01
C ASP A 22 -0.46 6.91 23.18
N ARG A 23 -1.66 7.28 22.72
CA ARG A 23 -2.50 6.41 21.88
C ARG A 23 -1.85 6.26 20.49
N ILE A 24 -1.23 5.12 20.26
CA ILE A 24 -0.69 4.72 18.95
C ILE A 24 -1.86 4.52 17.98
N PRO A 25 -1.81 5.09 16.77
CA PRO A 25 -2.84 4.83 15.78
C PRO A 25 -2.83 3.35 15.38
N ARG A 26 -3.98 2.70 15.46
CA ARG A 26 -4.13 1.30 15.01
C ARG A 26 -3.95 1.17 13.50
N HIS A 27 -4.31 2.21 12.74
CA HIS A 27 -4.24 2.21 11.27
C HIS A 27 -3.63 3.52 10.75
N VAL A 28 -2.62 3.39 9.90
CA VAL A 28 -2.01 4.52 9.17
C VAL A 28 -2.21 4.34 7.66
N GLY A 29 -2.81 5.34 7.01
CA GLY A 29 -2.88 5.43 5.55
C GLY A 29 -1.86 6.43 5.01
N VAL A 30 -1.14 6.07 3.94
CA VAL A 30 -0.15 6.95 3.30
C VAL A 30 -0.37 7.00 1.79
N ILE A 31 -0.26 8.20 1.23
CA ILE A 31 -0.23 8.45 -0.21
C ILE A 31 1.23 8.66 -0.60
N LEU A 32 1.75 7.80 -1.48
CA LEU A 32 3.14 7.84 -1.94
C LEU A 32 3.33 8.89 -3.05
N ASP A 33 3.09 10.15 -2.71
CA ASP A 33 3.17 11.29 -3.63
C ASP A 33 4.54 11.99 -3.55
N GLY A 34 4.85 12.80 -4.57
CA GLY A 34 6.07 13.60 -4.65
C GLY A 34 7.16 13.00 -5.53
N ASN A 35 7.07 11.72 -5.89
CA ASN A 35 8.09 10.98 -6.65
C ASN A 35 8.55 11.69 -7.93
N ARG A 36 7.61 12.15 -8.77
CA ARG A 36 7.94 12.89 -10.01
C ARG A 36 8.57 14.26 -9.74
N ARG A 37 8.12 14.95 -8.69
CA ARG A 37 8.68 16.26 -8.29
C ARG A 37 10.10 16.09 -7.75
N TRP A 38 10.34 15.06 -6.95
CA TRP A 38 11.65 14.69 -6.43
C TRP A 38 12.62 14.33 -7.56
N ALA A 39 12.20 13.51 -8.53
CA ALA A 39 13.02 13.19 -9.70
C ALA A 39 13.40 14.45 -10.50
N LYS A 40 12.42 15.33 -10.77
CA LYS A 40 12.66 16.59 -11.48
C LYS A 40 13.69 17.48 -10.76
N MET A 41 13.66 17.54 -9.42
CA MET A 41 14.62 18.33 -8.63
C MET A 41 16.07 17.82 -8.77
N LEU A 42 16.24 16.53 -9.06
CA LEU A 42 17.55 15.89 -9.23
C LEU A 42 17.98 15.80 -10.70
N GLY A 43 17.17 16.29 -11.64
CA GLY A 43 17.43 16.11 -13.08
C GLY A 43 17.22 14.67 -13.56
N GLU A 44 16.46 13.88 -12.80
CA GLU A 44 16.22 12.45 -13.03
C GLU A 44 14.84 12.21 -13.67
N ASN A 45 14.66 11.03 -14.26
CA ASN A 45 13.39 10.60 -14.86
C ASN A 45 12.37 10.13 -13.80
N SER A 46 11.08 10.14 -14.16
CA SER A 46 9.97 9.72 -13.27
C SER A 46 10.18 8.36 -12.64
N ASP A 47 10.69 7.40 -13.41
CA ASP A 47 10.91 6.02 -12.97
C ASP A 47 11.89 5.96 -11.80
N ARG A 48 12.94 6.79 -11.83
CA ARG A 48 13.90 6.90 -10.74
C ARG A 48 13.25 7.44 -9.46
N GLY A 49 12.35 8.41 -9.61
CA GLY A 49 11.56 8.94 -8.50
C GLY A 49 10.60 7.92 -7.92
N HIS A 50 9.92 7.14 -8.77
CA HIS A 50 9.04 6.07 -8.33
C HIS A 50 9.80 4.97 -7.60
N GLN A 51 10.98 4.58 -8.10
CA GLN A 51 11.85 3.62 -7.43
C GLN A 51 12.31 4.14 -6.07
N ALA A 52 12.74 5.40 -5.98
CA ALA A 52 13.14 5.99 -4.70
C ALA A 52 12.00 6.04 -3.68
N GLY A 53 10.76 6.27 -4.13
CA GLY A 53 9.56 6.15 -3.30
C GLY A 53 9.31 4.72 -2.83
N ALA A 54 9.45 3.74 -3.72
CA ALA A 54 9.32 2.32 -3.40
C ALA A 54 10.38 1.84 -2.40
N ASP A 55 11.64 2.27 -2.55
CA ASP A 55 12.75 1.95 -1.64
C ASP A 55 12.44 2.43 -0.20
N LYS A 56 11.58 3.46 -0.05
CA LYS A 56 11.15 3.98 1.26
C LYS A 56 9.98 3.23 1.86
N VAL A 57 9.25 2.43 1.10
CA VAL A 57 8.07 1.70 1.57
C VAL A 57 8.46 0.70 2.65
N ALA A 58 9.44 -0.16 2.41
CA ALA A 58 9.86 -1.16 3.39
C ALA A 58 10.36 -0.51 4.70
N GLN A 59 11.07 0.62 4.58
CA GLN A 59 11.51 1.41 5.73
C GLN A 59 10.32 1.96 6.53
N PHE A 60 9.34 2.56 5.85
CA PHE A 60 8.14 3.09 6.47
C PHE A 60 7.30 2.01 7.17
N VAL A 61 7.07 0.88 6.50
CA VAL A 61 6.34 -0.25 7.08
C VAL A 61 7.06 -0.79 8.31
N THR A 62 8.40 -0.86 8.28
CA THR A 62 9.21 -1.24 9.45
C THR A 62 9.02 -0.26 10.61
N TRP A 63 9.00 1.05 10.37
CA TRP A 63 8.72 2.03 11.42
C TRP A 63 7.33 1.87 12.03
N CYS A 64 6.31 1.59 11.20
CA CYS A 64 4.96 1.34 11.68
C CYS A 64 4.89 0.07 12.55
N ASP A 65 5.54 -1.01 12.11
CA ASP A 65 5.64 -2.27 12.83
C ASP A 65 6.35 -2.09 14.19
N GLU A 66 7.51 -1.42 14.21
CA GLU A 66 8.25 -1.11 15.44
C GLU A 66 7.48 -0.18 16.39
N ALA A 67 6.63 0.68 15.85
CA ALA A 67 5.75 1.55 16.62
C ALA A 67 4.49 0.83 17.12
N GLY A 68 4.21 -0.41 16.71
CA GLY A 68 3.02 -1.16 17.13
C GLY A 68 1.74 -0.75 16.41
N VAL A 69 1.84 -0.22 15.19
CA VAL A 69 0.68 -0.02 14.29
C VAL A 69 0.19 -1.39 13.83
N GLU A 70 -1.13 -1.59 13.76
CA GLU A 70 -1.74 -2.88 13.39
C GLU A 70 -2.03 -2.99 11.89
N VAL A 71 -2.31 -1.85 11.25
CA VAL A 71 -2.65 -1.78 9.82
C VAL A 71 -1.95 -0.61 9.15
N VAL A 72 -1.35 -0.85 7.98
CA VAL A 72 -0.84 0.19 7.09
C VAL A 72 -1.55 0.08 5.75
N THR A 73 -2.02 1.20 5.20
CA THR A 73 -2.51 1.25 3.82
C THR A 73 -1.60 2.13 2.97
N LEU A 74 -1.00 1.52 1.94
CA LEU A 74 -0.14 2.18 0.97
C LEU A 74 -0.96 2.48 -0.28
N TRP A 75 -1.18 3.75 -0.60
CA TRP A 75 -1.77 4.14 -1.88
C TRP A 75 -0.70 4.20 -2.96
N MET A 76 -0.59 3.14 -3.76
CA MET A 76 0.45 3.00 -4.77
C MET A 76 -0.01 3.39 -6.18
N LEU A 77 -1.25 3.03 -6.56
CA LEU A 77 -1.76 3.31 -7.91
C LEU A 77 -3.27 3.57 -7.87
N SER A 78 -3.70 4.75 -8.32
CA SER A 78 -5.13 5.06 -8.46
C SER A 78 -5.73 4.50 -9.75
N THR A 79 -7.06 4.39 -9.82
CA THR A 79 -7.78 4.12 -11.08
C THR A 79 -7.42 5.12 -12.16
N ASP A 80 -7.33 6.41 -11.83
CA ASP A 80 -7.01 7.48 -12.78
C ASP A 80 -5.56 7.41 -13.30
N ASN A 81 -4.69 6.65 -12.63
CA ASN A 81 -3.32 6.42 -13.12
C ASN A 81 -3.25 5.33 -14.19
N LEU A 82 -4.30 4.51 -14.34
CA LEU A 82 -4.37 3.49 -15.38
C LEU A 82 -4.54 4.11 -16.77
N ASP A 83 -5.01 5.36 -16.86
CA ASP A 83 -5.15 6.11 -18.12
C ASP A 83 -3.84 6.75 -18.61
N ARG A 84 -2.72 6.55 -17.89
CA ARG A 84 -1.42 7.08 -18.29
C ARG A 84 -0.85 6.34 -19.52
N PRO A 85 0.03 6.98 -20.32
CA PRO A 85 0.70 6.31 -21.42
C PRO A 85 1.43 5.04 -20.96
N GLU A 86 1.39 4.00 -21.78
CA GLU A 86 1.99 2.68 -21.47
C GLU A 86 3.48 2.79 -21.08
N ALA A 87 4.22 3.69 -21.73
CA ALA A 87 5.63 3.94 -21.44
C ALA A 87 5.89 4.47 -20.01
N GLU A 88 4.92 5.13 -19.38
CA GLU A 88 4.99 5.58 -17.97
C GLU A 88 4.38 4.53 -17.02
N LEU A 89 3.29 3.88 -17.44
CA LEU A 89 2.56 2.92 -16.60
C LEU A 89 3.33 1.62 -16.40
N ALA A 90 3.95 1.07 -17.45
CA ALA A 90 4.63 -0.22 -17.38
C ALA A 90 5.81 -0.24 -16.39
N PRO A 91 6.71 0.77 -16.34
CA PRO A 91 7.71 0.88 -15.28
C PRO A 91 7.09 0.95 -13.87
N LEU A 92 6.03 1.74 -13.70
CA LEU A 92 5.35 1.87 -12.40
C LEU A 92 4.75 0.55 -11.92
N ILE A 93 4.11 -0.21 -12.83
CA ILE A 93 3.58 -1.54 -12.53
C ILE A 93 4.70 -2.48 -12.04
N ARG A 94 5.85 -2.51 -12.72
CA ARG A 94 6.99 -3.34 -12.30
C ARG A 94 7.53 -2.94 -10.93
N ILE A 95 7.57 -1.65 -10.62
CA ILE A 95 7.99 -1.15 -9.30
C ILE A 95 7.01 -1.61 -8.21
N ILE A 96 5.70 -1.59 -8.50
CA ILE A 96 4.68 -2.08 -7.57
C ILE A 96 4.81 -3.60 -7.35
N GLU A 97 4.97 -4.37 -8.43
CA GLU A 97 5.20 -5.82 -8.36
C GLU A 97 6.42 -6.17 -7.50
N GLN A 98 7.54 -5.46 -7.70
CA GLN A 98 8.74 -5.65 -6.90
C GLN A 98 8.50 -5.29 -5.44
N THR A 99 7.87 -4.14 -5.18
CA THR A 99 7.59 -3.69 -3.80
C THR A 99 6.72 -4.70 -3.05
N VAL A 100 5.67 -5.21 -3.68
CA VAL A 100 4.78 -6.23 -3.08
C VAL A 100 5.54 -7.53 -2.83
N THR A 101 6.39 -7.94 -3.77
CA THR A 101 7.24 -9.13 -3.61
C THR A 101 8.19 -8.96 -2.43
N ASP A 102 8.88 -7.82 -2.33
CA ASP A 102 9.81 -7.52 -1.24
C ASP A 102 9.09 -7.53 0.11
N LEU A 103 7.93 -6.89 0.21
CA LEU A 103 7.10 -6.91 1.43
C LEU A 103 6.72 -8.35 1.83
N ALA A 104 6.29 -9.18 0.88
CA ALA A 104 5.88 -10.54 1.14
C ALA A 104 7.06 -11.45 1.54
N THR A 105 8.22 -11.30 0.88
CA THR A 105 9.42 -12.11 1.18
C THR A 105 10.03 -11.83 2.54
N THR A 106 9.71 -10.68 3.17
CA THR A 106 10.11 -10.44 4.57
C THR A 106 9.57 -11.50 5.53
N ASN A 107 8.44 -12.13 5.18
CA ASN A 107 7.71 -13.09 6.01
C ASN A 107 7.36 -12.56 7.41
N LYS A 108 7.26 -11.23 7.55
CA LYS A 108 6.88 -10.54 8.79
C LYS A 108 5.45 -10.00 8.74
N TRP A 109 5.00 -9.61 7.56
CA TRP A 109 3.77 -8.82 7.39
C TRP A 109 2.77 -9.53 6.52
N ARG A 110 1.49 -9.39 6.84
CA ARG A 110 0.40 -9.89 6.03
C ARG A 110 0.09 -8.88 4.92
N VAL A 111 0.45 -9.21 3.68
CA VAL A 111 0.23 -8.34 2.53
C VAL A 111 -1.19 -8.54 2.01
N ASN A 112 -1.93 -7.46 1.81
CA ASN A 112 -3.32 -7.49 1.36
C ASN A 112 -3.55 -6.50 0.21
N PRO A 113 -3.48 -6.92 -1.06
CA PRO A 113 -3.80 -6.07 -2.19
C PRO A 113 -5.29 -5.64 -2.15
N VAL A 114 -5.54 -4.34 -2.29
CA VAL A 114 -6.90 -3.76 -2.32
C VAL A 114 -7.07 -2.88 -3.56
N GLY A 115 -8.29 -2.79 -4.07
CA GLY A 115 -8.61 -2.06 -5.30
C GLY A 115 -8.99 -2.98 -6.46
N ALA A 116 -9.02 -2.42 -7.65
CA ALA A 116 -9.54 -3.10 -8.84
C ALA A 116 -8.49 -3.92 -9.56
N LEU A 117 -8.13 -5.07 -8.99
CA LEU A 117 -7.11 -5.96 -9.54
C LEU A 117 -7.50 -6.52 -10.92
N ASP A 118 -8.79 -6.54 -11.25
CA ASP A 118 -9.34 -6.92 -12.56
C ASP A 118 -8.96 -5.96 -13.69
N LEU A 119 -8.61 -4.70 -13.37
CA LEU A 119 -8.13 -3.73 -14.35
C LEU A 119 -6.62 -3.80 -14.61
N LEU A 120 -5.89 -4.58 -13.83
CA LEU A 120 -4.44 -4.71 -13.96
C LEU A 120 -4.09 -5.76 -15.02
N PRO A 121 -2.87 -5.73 -15.58
CA PRO A 121 -2.37 -6.83 -16.39
C PRO A 121 -2.53 -8.16 -15.63
N PRO A 122 -2.96 -9.25 -16.30
CA PRO A 122 -3.27 -10.52 -15.63
C PRO A 122 -2.11 -11.07 -14.79
N GLN A 123 -0.87 -10.87 -15.27
CA GLN A 123 0.35 -11.29 -14.58
C GLN A 123 0.54 -10.51 -13.27
N THR A 124 0.36 -9.19 -13.30
CA THR A 124 0.40 -8.33 -12.12
C THR A 124 -0.66 -8.74 -11.11
N ALA A 125 -1.91 -8.90 -11.54
CA ALA A 125 -3.00 -9.32 -10.65
C ALA A 125 -2.72 -10.68 -10.00
N GLN A 126 -2.16 -11.63 -10.76
CA GLN A 126 -1.78 -12.94 -10.24
C GLN A 126 -0.63 -12.85 -9.23
N LEU A 127 0.38 -12.02 -9.48
CA LEU A 127 1.50 -11.80 -8.56
C LEU A 127 1.00 -11.23 -7.22
N LEU A 128 0.16 -10.19 -7.27
CA LEU A 128 -0.41 -9.57 -6.07
C LEU A 128 -1.21 -10.59 -5.25
N LYS A 129 -2.05 -11.41 -5.91
CA LYS A 129 -2.81 -12.48 -5.25
C LYS A 129 -1.91 -13.53 -4.61
N LYS A 130 -0.85 -13.97 -5.30
CA LYS A 130 0.12 -14.93 -4.75
C LYS A 130 0.82 -14.38 -3.51
N ALA A 131 1.20 -13.10 -3.51
CA ALA A 131 1.79 -12.45 -2.34
C ALA A 131 0.83 -12.42 -1.14
N ALA A 132 -0.45 -12.15 -1.41
CA ALA A 132 -1.50 -12.18 -0.39
C ALA A 132 -1.72 -13.57 0.19
N GLU A 133 -1.80 -14.59 -0.66
CA GLU A 133 -1.94 -16.00 -0.26
C GLU A 133 -0.74 -16.46 0.56
N ALA A 134 0.48 -16.17 0.10
CA ALA A 134 1.72 -16.58 0.77
C ALA A 134 1.87 -16.00 2.19
N THR A 135 1.29 -14.82 2.44
CA THR A 135 1.37 -14.12 3.73
C THR A 135 0.09 -14.21 4.57
N SER A 136 -0.93 -14.93 4.08
CA SER A 136 -2.28 -14.96 4.67
C SER A 136 -2.37 -15.51 6.09
N THR A 137 -1.41 -16.35 6.49
CA THR A 137 -1.34 -17.01 7.81
C THR A 137 -0.47 -16.25 8.81
N LEU A 138 0.11 -15.11 8.42
CA LEU A 138 0.92 -14.29 9.31
C LEU A 138 0.01 -13.43 10.19
N ASP A 139 0.30 -13.42 11.49
CA ASP A 139 -0.42 -12.62 12.51
C ASP A 139 0.21 -11.23 12.73
N GLY A 140 1.18 -10.84 11.89
CA GLY A 140 1.86 -9.55 11.98
C GLY A 140 1.06 -8.37 11.42
N LEU A 141 1.71 -7.21 11.32
CA LEU A 141 1.17 -5.99 10.71
C LEU A 141 0.50 -6.30 9.36
N ILE A 142 -0.73 -5.81 9.17
CA ILE A 142 -1.45 -5.91 7.90
C ILE A 142 -1.01 -4.76 7.00
N VAL A 143 -0.50 -5.07 5.81
CA VAL A 143 -0.09 -4.08 4.81
C VAL A 143 -1.05 -4.14 3.63
N ASN A 144 -2.03 -3.24 3.65
CA ASN A 144 -2.93 -3.04 2.52
C ASN A 144 -2.19 -2.31 1.40
N VAL A 145 -2.14 -2.91 0.21
CA VAL A 145 -1.49 -2.31 -0.97
C VAL A 145 -2.57 -1.92 -1.96
N ALA A 146 -2.88 -0.62 -2.02
CA ALA A 146 -3.95 -0.11 -2.86
C ALA A 146 -3.46 0.13 -4.30
N VAL A 147 -3.92 -0.72 -5.23
CA VAL A 147 -3.52 -0.75 -6.64
C VAL A 147 -4.75 -0.76 -7.54
N GLY A 148 -4.79 0.12 -8.53
CA GLY A 148 -6.02 0.37 -9.30
C GLY A 148 -7.15 0.82 -8.38
N TYR A 149 -6.81 1.55 -7.31
CA TYR A 149 -7.74 1.89 -6.25
C TYR A 149 -8.39 3.26 -6.49
N GLY A 150 -9.69 3.34 -6.27
CA GLY A 150 -10.43 4.59 -6.24
C GLY A 150 -11.56 4.49 -5.22
N GLY A 151 -11.54 5.33 -4.18
CA GLY A 151 -12.49 5.21 -3.07
C GLY A 151 -13.96 5.28 -3.48
N ARG A 152 -14.30 6.10 -4.50
CA ARG A 152 -15.66 6.13 -5.06
C ARG A 152 -16.05 4.82 -5.74
N ARG A 153 -15.11 4.21 -6.48
CA ARG A 153 -15.33 2.92 -7.11
C ARG A 153 -15.47 1.83 -6.06
N GLU A 154 -14.63 1.80 -5.03
CA GLU A 154 -14.73 0.79 -3.96
C GLU A 154 -16.11 0.81 -3.28
N ILE A 155 -16.62 2.00 -2.95
CA ILE A 155 -17.99 2.16 -2.41
C ILE A 155 -19.03 1.62 -3.42
N THR A 156 -18.90 1.97 -4.70
CA THR A 156 -19.83 1.53 -5.74
C THR A 156 -19.81 0.02 -5.94
N ASP A 157 -18.64 -0.59 -5.92
CA ASP A 157 -18.45 -2.03 -6.07
C ASP A 157 -19.00 -2.78 -4.84
N ALA A 158 -18.81 -2.24 -3.64
CA ALA A 158 -19.39 -2.80 -2.41
C ALA A 158 -20.93 -2.78 -2.45
N VAL A 159 -21.53 -1.65 -2.83
CA VAL A 159 -23.00 -1.54 -2.96
C VAL A 159 -23.52 -2.47 -4.06
N ARG A 160 -22.82 -2.57 -5.20
CA ARG A 160 -23.18 -3.50 -6.27
C ARG A 160 -23.13 -4.95 -5.81
N SER A 161 -22.10 -5.32 -5.04
CA SER A 161 -21.96 -6.66 -4.47
C SER A 161 -23.12 -6.99 -3.53
N LEU A 162 -23.45 -6.06 -2.62
CA LEU A 162 -24.59 -6.21 -1.70
C LEU A 162 -25.91 -6.41 -2.47
N LEU A 163 -26.18 -5.57 -3.47
CA LEU A 163 -27.38 -5.67 -4.31
C LEU A 163 -27.45 -7.01 -5.06
N SER A 164 -26.31 -7.47 -5.59
CA SER A 164 -26.22 -8.74 -6.32
C SER A 164 -26.49 -9.93 -5.39
N GLU A 165 -25.92 -9.91 -4.18
CA GLU A 165 -26.16 -10.92 -3.15
C GLU A 165 -27.63 -11.00 -2.75
N HIS A 166 -28.28 -9.86 -2.48
CA HIS A 166 -29.69 -9.83 -2.11
C HIS A 166 -30.63 -10.21 -3.26
N ALA A 167 -30.30 -9.83 -4.50
CA ALA A 167 -31.05 -10.27 -5.67
C ALA A 167 -31.02 -11.80 -5.82
N THR A 168 -29.88 -12.45 -5.56
CA THR A 168 -29.80 -13.93 -5.58
C THR A 168 -30.60 -14.60 -4.46
N ARG A 169 -30.85 -13.90 -3.35
CA ARG A 169 -31.67 -14.37 -2.23
C ARG A 169 -33.16 -14.07 -2.40
N GLY A 170 -33.53 -13.26 -3.39
CA GLY A 170 -34.91 -12.83 -3.62
C GLY A 170 -35.40 -11.75 -2.65
N THR A 171 -34.50 -11.06 -1.94
CA THR A 171 -34.85 -9.92 -1.08
C THR A 171 -35.35 -8.75 -1.95
N SER A 172 -36.45 -8.11 -1.56
CA SER A 172 -36.93 -6.93 -2.30
C SER A 172 -36.05 -5.71 -2.01
N ILE A 173 -36.14 -4.67 -2.85
CA ILE A 173 -35.37 -3.45 -2.61
C ILE A 173 -35.87 -2.71 -1.35
N GLU A 174 -37.15 -2.82 -1.04
CA GLU A 174 -37.77 -2.25 0.16
C GLU A 174 -37.33 -2.96 1.44
N GLU A 175 -37.00 -4.24 1.38
CA GLU A 175 -36.44 -4.99 2.51
C GLU A 175 -34.94 -4.72 2.71
N LEU A 176 -34.25 -4.28 1.66
CA LEU A 176 -32.82 -3.99 1.66
C LEU A 176 -32.48 -2.54 2.06
N ALA A 177 -33.36 -1.59 1.72
CA ALA A 177 -33.19 -0.15 1.96
C ALA A 177 -33.50 0.25 3.41
#